data_AF-A0A7S3TML1-F1
#
_entry.id   AF-A0A7S3TML1-F1
#
_cell.length_a   1.000
_cell.length_b   1.000
_cell.length_c   1.000
_cell.angle_alpha   90.00
_cell.angle_beta   90.00
_cell.angle_gamma   90.00
#
_symmetry.space_group_name_H-M   'P 1'
#
loop_
_entity.id
_entity.type
_entity.pdbx_description
1 polymer ?
#
loop_
_entity_poly.entity_id
_entity_poly.type
_entity_poly.pdbx_seq_one_letter_code
_entity_poly.pdbx_strand_id
1 'polypeptide(L)'
;QSARKGSAALEVSLDENGRIRVGSTTGGASPRDVAPDYSTRVWRSVLPAAAIPRLAEDCASAYLKVKTTTRNRGIEYETNATYWIGASRAPRTALEAVALDIFRHHSRGVRFDASSSGAEWWTQVVDEELDIPFHWDRDYELQKEEGVCLHPHVASVTYLTGLGGAPTLVLPVASPV
;
A
#
# COMPACT_ATOMS: atom_id res chain seq x y z
N GLN A 1 21.29 8.04 -37.01
CA GLN A 1 19.85 7.95 -36.64
C GLN A 1 19.69 6.75 -35.73
N SER A 2 19.39 6.97 -34.45
CA SER A 2 18.95 5.90 -33.54
C SER A 2 17.81 6.49 -32.72
N ALA A 3 16.60 6.06 -33.03
CA ALA A 3 15.39 6.51 -32.39
C ALA A 3 15.36 5.96 -30.95
N ARG A 4 15.45 6.85 -29.95
CA ARG A 4 14.97 6.54 -28.61
C ARG A 4 13.48 6.23 -28.76
N LYS A 5 13.11 4.95 -28.56
CA LYS A 5 11.70 4.58 -28.35
C LYS A 5 11.18 5.44 -27.21
N GLY A 6 10.27 6.35 -27.52
CA GLY A 6 9.54 7.10 -26.51
C GLY A 6 8.87 6.09 -25.59
N SER A 7 9.22 6.14 -24.30
CA SER A 7 8.37 5.57 -23.27
C SER A 7 7.02 6.28 -23.42
N ALA A 8 5.97 5.55 -23.76
CA ALA A 8 4.63 6.10 -23.63
C ALA A 8 4.49 6.56 -22.18
N ALA A 9 4.18 7.84 -21.97
CA ALA A 9 3.89 8.33 -20.63
C ALA A 9 2.74 7.49 -20.08
N LEU A 10 2.91 6.91 -18.89
CA LEU A 10 1.82 6.27 -18.17
C LEU A 10 0.84 7.38 -17.79
N GLU A 11 -0.23 7.53 -18.57
CA GLU A 11 -1.27 8.51 -18.30
C GLU A 11 -2.21 7.95 -17.24
N VAL A 12 -2.04 8.40 -15.99
CA VAL A 12 -2.91 8.03 -14.87
C VAL A 12 -4.04 9.05 -14.79
N SER A 13 -5.28 8.58 -14.92
CA SER A 13 -6.46 9.45 -14.75
C SER A 13 -6.82 9.58 -13.27
N LEU A 14 -7.09 10.80 -12.82
CA LEU A 14 -7.47 11.10 -11.43
C LEU A 14 -8.97 11.45 -11.30
N ASP A 15 -9.56 11.16 -10.15
CA ASP A 15 -10.90 11.62 -9.76
C ASP A 15 -10.86 13.06 -9.20
N GLU A 16 -12.02 13.62 -8.84
CA GLU A 16 -12.12 14.97 -8.29
C GLU A 16 -11.41 15.17 -6.94
N ASN A 17 -11.01 14.07 -6.28
CA ASN A 17 -10.28 14.06 -5.02
C ASN A 17 -8.78 13.77 -5.22
N GLY A 18 -8.30 13.72 -6.46
CA GLY A 18 -6.91 13.44 -6.80
C GLY A 18 -6.50 11.97 -6.67
N ARG A 19 -7.45 11.05 -6.56
CA ARG A 19 -7.17 9.60 -6.49
C ARG A 19 -7.12 9.00 -7.88
N ILE A 20 -6.37 7.91 -8.06
CA ILE A 20 -6.40 7.13 -9.31
C ILE A 20 -7.86 6.73 -9.59
N ARG A 21 -8.36 6.91 -10.81
CA ARG A 21 -9.70 6.41 -11.14
C ARG A 21 -9.73 4.89 -11.13
N VAL A 22 -10.74 4.36 -10.45
CA VAL A 22 -11.01 2.92 -10.38
C VAL A 22 -11.87 2.53 -11.58
N GLY A 23 -11.39 1.58 -12.38
CA GLY A 23 -12.11 1.09 -13.56
C GLY A 23 -11.17 0.65 -14.68
N SER A 24 -11.71 -0.11 -15.64
CA SER A 24 -10.96 -0.46 -16.85
C SER A 24 -10.77 0.78 -17.70
N THR A 25 -9.53 1.10 -18.09
CA THR A 25 -9.21 2.14 -19.08
C THR A 25 -9.87 1.89 -20.44
N THR A 26 -10.44 0.70 -20.68
CA THR A 26 -11.05 0.29 -21.95
C THR A 26 -12.57 0.17 -21.91
N GLY A 27 -13.22 0.36 -20.77
CA GLY A 27 -14.68 0.29 -20.64
C GLY A 27 -15.20 1.45 -19.81
N GLY A 28 -16.01 2.33 -20.43
CA GLY A 28 -16.59 3.48 -19.75
C GLY A 28 -17.31 3.11 -18.44
N ALA A 29 -17.33 4.04 -17.49
CA ALA A 29 -17.93 3.84 -16.17
C ALA A 29 -19.38 3.32 -16.30
N SER A 30 -19.64 2.16 -15.69
CA SER A 30 -20.99 1.63 -15.56
C SER A 30 -21.65 2.25 -14.33
N PRO A 31 -22.94 2.60 -14.36
CA PRO A 31 -23.69 3.01 -13.18
C PRO A 31 -23.74 1.96 -12.04
N ARG A 32 -23.24 0.74 -12.30
CA ARG A 32 -23.11 -0.36 -11.33
C ARG A 32 -21.71 -0.51 -10.75
N ASP A 33 -20.76 0.32 -11.15
CA ASP A 33 -19.40 0.25 -10.64
C ASP A 33 -19.38 0.74 -9.19
N VAL A 34 -18.97 -0.15 -8.29
CA VAL A 34 -18.86 0.14 -6.87
C VAL A 34 -17.49 0.77 -6.63
N ALA A 35 -17.48 2.01 -6.11
CA ALA A 35 -16.25 2.64 -5.66
C ALA A 35 -15.73 1.93 -4.39
N PRO A 36 -14.40 1.95 -4.13
CA PRO A 36 -13.87 1.52 -2.83
C PRO A 36 -14.54 2.27 -1.68
N ASP A 37 -14.75 1.59 -0.56
CA ASP A 37 -15.20 2.23 0.68
C ASP A 37 -14.03 2.94 1.34
N TYR A 38 -14.04 4.27 1.30
CA TYR A 38 -13.01 5.14 1.88
C TYR A 38 -13.29 5.53 3.34
N SER A 39 -14.31 4.96 3.99
CA SER A 39 -14.58 5.23 5.40
C SER A 39 -13.55 4.56 6.32
N THR A 40 -13.14 5.27 7.37
CA THR A 40 -12.31 4.67 8.43
C THR A 40 -13.13 3.63 9.19
N ARG A 41 -12.58 2.42 9.31
CA ARG A 41 -13.23 1.28 9.97
C ARG A 41 -12.21 0.52 10.82
N VAL A 42 -12.73 -0.16 11.85
CA VAL A 42 -11.95 -1.00 12.75
C VAL A 42 -12.61 -2.37 12.83
N TRP A 43 -11.81 -3.41 12.67
CA TRP A 43 -12.24 -4.79 12.77
C TRP A 43 -11.53 -5.48 13.93
N ARG A 44 -12.16 -6.54 14.45
CA ARG A 44 -11.60 -7.39 15.51
C ARG A 44 -11.52 -8.82 14.99
N SER A 45 -10.54 -9.58 15.48
CA SER A 45 -10.38 -10.99 15.14
C SER A 45 -10.29 -11.26 13.63
N VAL A 46 -9.61 -10.37 12.91
CA VAL A 46 -9.40 -10.48 11.45
C VAL A 46 -8.45 -11.61 11.06
N LEU A 47 -7.66 -12.11 12.03
CA LEU A 47 -6.76 -13.24 11.87
C LEU A 47 -7.13 -14.36 12.84
N PRO A 48 -6.96 -15.64 12.45
CA PRO A 48 -7.09 -16.76 13.37
C PRO A 48 -6.09 -16.63 14.51
N ALA A 49 -6.54 -16.74 15.76
CA ALA A 49 -5.67 -16.60 16.94
C ALA A 49 -4.47 -17.56 16.92
N ALA A 50 -4.66 -18.78 16.39
CA ALA A 50 -3.60 -19.78 16.25
C ALA A 50 -2.49 -19.39 15.25
N ALA A 51 -2.77 -18.50 14.29
CA ALA A 51 -1.80 -18.06 13.29
C ALA A 51 -0.92 -16.90 13.80
N ILE A 52 -1.38 -16.17 14.83
CA ILE A 52 -0.72 -14.94 15.31
C ILE A 52 0.74 -15.15 15.72
N PRO A 53 1.11 -16.17 16.52
CA PRO A 53 2.51 -16.35 16.94
C PRO A 53 3.46 -16.50 15.76
N ARG A 54 3.06 -17.31 14.77
CA ARG A 54 3.88 -17.53 13.58
C ARG A 54 3.96 -16.30 12.69
N LEU A 55 2.85 -15.58 12.52
CA LEU A 55 2.83 -14.32 11.76
C LEU A 55 3.72 -13.26 12.42
N ALA A 56 3.80 -13.22 13.76
CA ALA A 56 4.70 -12.30 14.45
C ALA A 56 6.18 -12.64 14.20
N GLU A 57 6.56 -13.92 14.18
CA GLU A 57 7.92 -14.36 13.80
C GLU A 57 8.25 -14.01 12.34
N ASP A 58 7.31 -14.26 11.44
CA ASP A 58 7.46 -13.92 10.02
C ASP A 58 7.57 -12.39 9.84
N CYS A 59 6.83 -11.60 10.62
CA CYS A 59 6.94 -10.14 10.61
C CYS A 59 8.30 -9.63 11.04
N ALA A 60 8.88 -10.20 12.10
CA ALA A 60 10.23 -9.87 12.55
C ALA A 60 11.27 -10.26 11.50
N SER A 61 11.08 -11.39 10.81
CA SER A 61 11.97 -11.85 9.73
C SER A 61 11.88 -10.96 8.48
N ALA A 62 10.71 -10.40 8.19
CA ALA A 62 10.49 -9.50 7.06
C ALA A 62 10.86 -8.03 7.36
N TYR A 63 11.10 -7.69 8.63
CA TYR A 63 11.51 -6.36 9.05
C TYR A 63 12.99 -6.13 8.72
N LEU A 64 13.24 -5.65 7.50
CA LEU A 64 14.58 -5.41 6.99
C LEU A 64 14.81 -3.92 6.75
N LYS A 65 15.98 -3.43 7.17
CA LYS A 65 16.50 -2.13 6.75
C LYS A 65 17.16 -2.28 5.40
N VAL A 66 16.80 -1.41 4.47
CA VAL A 66 17.37 -1.36 3.12
C VAL A 66 17.99 0.01 2.88
N LYS A 67 19.18 0.01 2.28
CA LYS A 67 19.80 1.21 1.75
C LYS A 67 19.32 1.41 0.33
N THR A 68 18.79 2.59 0.06
CA THR A 68 18.30 2.97 -1.26
C THR A 68 18.94 4.29 -1.69
N THR A 69 18.89 4.58 -2.98
CA THR A 69 19.48 5.78 -3.58
C THR A 69 18.44 6.45 -4.46
N THR A 70 18.17 7.73 -4.21
CA THR A 70 17.29 8.52 -5.08
C THR A 70 17.81 8.49 -6.53
N ARG A 71 16.94 8.17 -7.47
CA ARG A 71 17.27 7.98 -8.90
C ARG A 71 17.87 9.23 -9.52
N ASN A 72 17.33 10.39 -9.18
CA ASN A 72 17.67 11.66 -9.82
C ASN A 72 18.80 12.43 -9.11
N ARG A 73 18.98 12.23 -7.80
CA ARG A 73 19.96 13.00 -7.00
C ARG A 73 21.12 12.17 -6.45
N GLY A 74 21.07 10.85 -6.56
CA GLY A 74 22.12 9.98 -6.03
C GLY A 74 22.24 9.99 -4.51
N ILE A 75 21.27 10.57 -3.79
CA ILE A 75 21.27 10.64 -2.33
C ILE A 75 20.92 9.26 -1.77
N GLU A 76 21.83 8.70 -0.97
CA GLU A 76 21.61 7.47 -0.20
C GLU A 76 20.83 7.75 1.09
N TYR A 77 19.90 6.86 1.41
CA TYR A 77 19.21 6.83 2.70
C TYR A 77 18.81 5.40 3.07
N GLU A 78 18.45 5.21 4.33
CA GLU A 78 17.95 3.94 4.84
C GLU A 78 16.44 4.01 5.05
N THR A 79 15.73 2.96 4.65
CA THR A 79 14.29 2.80 4.86
C THR A 79 13.97 1.35 5.22
N ASN A 80 12.73 1.06 5.58
CA ASN A 80 12.26 -0.31 5.72
C ASN A 80 11.99 -0.92 4.34
N ALA A 81 12.22 -2.21 4.18
CA ALA A 81 11.80 -2.94 2.99
C ALA A 81 10.27 -2.94 2.87
N THR A 82 9.78 -2.66 1.67
CA THR A 82 8.38 -2.91 1.28
C THR A 82 8.33 -4.04 0.27
N TYR A 83 7.17 -4.69 0.20
CA TYR A 83 6.94 -5.88 -0.61
C TYR A 83 5.63 -5.72 -1.38
N TRP A 84 5.57 -6.28 -2.59
CA TRP A 84 4.39 -6.21 -3.45
C TRP A 84 3.85 -7.60 -3.79
N ILE A 85 2.53 -7.77 -3.67
CA ILE A 85 1.81 -8.91 -4.24
C ILE A 85 0.69 -8.43 -5.18
N GLY A 86 0.79 -8.82 -6.45
CA GLY A 86 -0.22 -8.50 -7.45
C GLY A 86 -1.53 -9.27 -7.24
N ALA A 87 -2.66 -8.65 -7.60
CA ALA A 87 -4.02 -9.16 -7.35
C ALA A 87 -4.29 -10.57 -7.89
N SER A 88 -3.62 -10.95 -8.99
CA SER A 88 -3.77 -12.26 -9.64
C SER A 88 -2.65 -13.27 -9.28
N ARG A 89 -1.75 -12.94 -8.34
CA ARG A 89 -0.65 -13.83 -7.96
C ARG A 89 -1.05 -14.76 -6.81
N ALA A 90 -0.44 -15.94 -6.79
CA ALA A 90 -0.52 -16.84 -5.65
C ALA A 90 0.45 -16.38 -4.56
N PRO A 91 0.03 -16.31 -3.29
CA PRO A 91 0.92 -15.96 -2.19
C PRO A 91 1.95 -17.07 -1.96
N ARG A 92 3.19 -16.67 -1.67
CA ARG A 92 4.33 -17.54 -1.36
C ARG A 92 4.61 -17.59 0.14
N THR A 93 4.10 -16.62 0.90
CA THR A 93 4.26 -16.53 2.36
C THR A 93 2.90 -16.29 3.02
N ALA A 94 2.82 -16.54 4.33
CA ALA A 94 1.63 -16.23 5.10
C ALA A 94 1.32 -14.71 5.12
N LEU A 95 2.35 -13.86 5.13
CA LEU A 95 2.19 -12.40 5.06
C LEU A 95 1.63 -11.94 3.71
N GLU A 96 2.13 -12.51 2.60
CA GLU A 96 1.55 -12.27 1.27
C GLU A 96 0.08 -12.71 1.20
N ALA A 97 -0.27 -13.83 1.86
CA ALA A 97 -1.65 -14.30 1.92
C ALA A 97 -2.55 -13.32 2.69
N VAL A 98 -2.10 -12.82 3.85
CA VAL A 98 -2.84 -11.81 4.63
C VAL A 98 -3.02 -10.51 3.83
N ALA A 99 -1.96 -10.00 3.21
CA ALA A 99 -2.04 -8.78 2.39
C ALA A 99 -3.03 -8.94 1.23
N LEU A 100 -3.01 -10.10 0.57
CA LEU A 100 -3.93 -10.38 -0.54
C LEU A 100 -5.38 -10.58 -0.07
N ASP A 101 -5.61 -11.16 1.10
CA ASP A 101 -6.95 -11.31 1.67
C ASP A 101 -7.54 -9.96 2.09
N ILE A 102 -6.73 -9.04 2.64
CA ILE A 102 -7.14 -7.65 2.90
C ILE A 102 -7.49 -6.95 1.58
N PHE A 103 -6.64 -7.06 0.56
CA PHE A 103 -6.92 -6.49 -0.77
C PHE A 103 -8.25 -7.01 -1.34
N ARG A 104 -8.49 -8.33 -1.30
CA ARG A 104 -9.74 -8.96 -1.77
C ARG A 104 -10.95 -8.52 -0.98
N HIS A 105 -10.81 -8.33 0.32
CA HIS A 105 -11.89 -7.83 1.17
C HIS A 105 -12.34 -6.43 0.72
N HIS A 106 -11.39 -5.52 0.54
CA HIS A 106 -11.67 -4.12 0.19
C HIS A 106 -12.00 -3.88 -1.28
N SER A 107 -11.56 -4.77 -2.17
CA SER A 107 -11.86 -4.70 -3.60
C SER A 107 -13.11 -5.49 -4.00
N ARG A 108 -13.84 -6.09 -3.05
CA ARG A 108 -15.02 -6.89 -3.34
C ARG A 108 -16.10 -6.06 -4.05
N GLY A 109 -16.40 -6.42 -5.30
CA GLY A 109 -17.37 -5.72 -6.15
C GLY A 109 -16.83 -4.48 -6.87
N VAL A 110 -15.58 -4.10 -6.59
CA VAL A 110 -14.88 -3.01 -7.24
C VAL A 110 -14.23 -3.51 -8.53
N ARG A 111 -14.32 -2.75 -9.62
CA ARG A 111 -13.63 -3.07 -10.87
C ARG A 111 -12.24 -2.44 -10.88
N PHE A 112 -11.20 -3.24 -11.11
CA PHE A 112 -9.82 -2.77 -11.22
C PHE A 112 -9.06 -3.57 -12.28
N ASP A 113 -7.95 -3.03 -12.77
CA ASP A 113 -7.03 -3.77 -13.64
C ASP A 113 -6.12 -4.68 -12.79
N ALA A 114 -6.37 -5.98 -12.85
CA ALA A 114 -5.65 -6.96 -12.05
C ALA A 114 -4.15 -7.11 -12.41
N SER A 115 -3.71 -6.58 -13.56
CA SER A 115 -2.31 -6.61 -13.99
C SER A 115 -1.46 -5.54 -13.31
N SER A 116 -2.09 -4.45 -12.87
CA SER A 116 -1.46 -3.29 -12.22
C SER A 116 -1.93 -3.07 -10.78
N SER A 117 -2.91 -3.84 -10.31
CA SER A 117 -3.45 -3.75 -8.95
C SER A 117 -2.92 -4.86 -8.04
N GLY A 118 -2.88 -4.58 -6.74
CA GLY A 118 -2.39 -5.51 -5.72
C GLY A 118 -2.29 -4.85 -4.37
N ALA A 119 -1.49 -5.46 -3.49
CA ALA A 119 -1.16 -4.92 -2.19
C ALA A 119 0.35 -4.70 -2.07
N GLU A 120 0.72 -3.47 -1.70
CA GLU A 120 1.99 -3.23 -1.05
C GLU A 120 1.83 -3.53 0.44
N TRP A 121 2.82 -4.18 1.04
CA TRP A 121 2.86 -4.46 2.46
C TRP A 121 4.28 -4.36 3.00
N TRP A 122 4.38 -4.00 4.27
CA TRP A 122 5.61 -3.99 5.04
C TRP A 122 5.28 -4.33 6.48
N THR A 123 6.29 -4.67 7.24
CA THR A 123 6.14 -4.98 8.66
C THR A 123 6.80 -3.89 9.47
N GLN A 124 6.25 -3.63 10.65
CA GLN A 124 6.88 -2.75 11.61
C GLN A 124 6.98 -3.52 12.93
N VAL A 125 8.21 -3.69 13.39
CA VAL A 125 8.50 -4.12 14.76
C VAL A 125 8.80 -2.85 15.53
N VAL A 126 7.90 -2.50 16.45
CA VAL A 126 8.01 -1.29 17.29
C VAL A 126 8.39 -1.74 18.70
N ASP A 127 9.44 -1.14 19.24
CA ASP A 127 9.79 -1.22 20.67
C ASP A 127 9.47 0.11 21.38
N GLU A 128 9.76 0.21 22.67
CA GLU A 128 9.42 1.40 23.49
C GLU A 128 10.10 2.70 23.03
N GLU A 129 11.13 2.63 22.18
CA GLU A 129 11.92 3.79 21.75
C GLU A 129 11.58 4.25 20.33
N LEU A 130 10.78 3.46 19.59
CA LEU A 130 10.44 3.71 18.20
C LEU A 130 9.02 4.26 18.07
N ASP A 131 8.90 5.48 17.54
CA ASP A 131 7.63 6.05 17.13
C ASP A 131 7.54 6.17 15.61
N ILE A 132 6.33 5.96 15.09
CA ILE A 132 6.00 6.28 13.69
C ILE A 132 5.41 7.69 13.68
N PRO A 133 6.08 8.68 13.07
CA PRO A 133 5.55 10.05 13.01
C PRO A 133 4.27 10.09 12.17
N PHE A 134 3.47 11.14 12.34
CA PHE A 134 2.38 11.41 11.41
C PHE A 134 2.89 11.51 9.98
N HIS A 135 2.25 10.77 9.09
CA HIS A 135 2.57 10.73 7.66
C HIS A 135 1.31 10.43 6.85
N TRP A 136 1.44 10.53 5.53
CA TRP A 136 0.46 10.01 4.59
C TRP A 136 1.03 8.77 3.93
N ASP A 137 0.22 7.73 3.76
CA ASP A 137 0.61 6.57 2.94
C ASP A 137 0.66 7.03 1.48
N ARG A 138 1.87 7.25 0.98
CA ARG A 138 2.10 7.73 -0.39
C ARG A 138 3.47 7.33 -0.89
N ASP A 139 3.61 7.33 -2.20
CA ASP A 139 4.91 7.16 -2.85
C ASP A 139 5.70 8.49 -2.80
N TYR A 140 6.54 8.62 -1.78
CA TYR A 140 7.39 9.79 -1.58
C TYR A 140 8.56 9.85 -2.57
N GLU A 141 9.01 8.71 -3.11
CA GLU A 141 10.07 8.65 -4.11
C GLU A 141 9.54 9.22 -5.43
N LEU A 142 8.37 8.75 -5.87
CA LEU A 142 7.69 9.24 -7.06
C LEU A 142 7.33 10.73 -6.95
N GLN A 143 6.89 11.20 -5.78
CA GLN A 143 6.66 12.64 -5.58
C GLN A 143 7.96 13.44 -5.74
N LYS A 144 9.05 12.98 -5.12
CA LYS A 144 10.33 13.70 -5.14
C LYS A 144 10.96 13.73 -6.53
N GLU A 145 10.77 12.67 -7.30
CA GLU A 145 11.40 12.49 -8.61
C GLU A 145 10.58 13.08 -9.75
N GLU A 146 9.26 12.88 -9.72
CA GLU A 146 8.36 13.22 -10.84
C GLU A 146 7.31 14.27 -10.48
N GLY A 147 7.26 14.70 -9.21
CA GLY A 147 6.23 15.63 -8.72
C GLY A 147 4.84 15.00 -8.62
N VAL A 148 4.74 13.67 -8.72
CA VAL A 148 3.46 12.95 -8.72
C VAL A 148 3.11 12.49 -7.32
N CYS A 149 1.95 12.92 -6.84
CA CYS A 149 1.37 12.52 -5.56
C CYS A 149 0.51 11.27 -5.75
N LEU A 150 1.00 10.10 -5.32
CA LEU A 150 0.29 8.84 -5.47
C LEU A 150 0.04 8.17 -4.11
N HIS A 151 -1.21 7.77 -3.86
CA HIS A 151 -1.65 7.08 -2.65
C HIS A 151 -2.25 5.73 -3.01
N PRO A 152 -2.20 4.72 -2.11
CA PRO A 152 -3.04 3.56 -2.23
C PRO A 152 -4.52 3.97 -2.09
N HIS A 153 -5.42 3.20 -2.72
CA HIS A 153 -6.86 3.42 -2.55
C HIS A 153 -7.31 3.20 -1.10
N VAL A 154 -6.73 2.20 -0.44
CA VAL A 154 -7.03 1.84 0.95
C VAL A 154 -5.71 1.54 1.65
N ALA A 155 -5.54 2.13 2.81
CA ALA A 155 -4.49 1.82 3.77
C ALA A 155 -5.07 1.04 4.95
N SER A 156 -4.30 0.12 5.51
CA SER A 156 -4.72 -0.67 6.68
C SER A 156 -3.55 -0.98 7.59
N VAL A 157 -3.81 -1.01 8.90
CA VAL A 157 -2.84 -1.47 9.90
C VAL A 157 -3.43 -2.71 10.59
N THR A 158 -2.66 -3.80 10.60
CA THR A 158 -3.05 -5.04 11.27
C THR A 158 -2.13 -5.30 12.46
N TYR A 159 -2.69 -5.21 13.67
CA TYR A 159 -1.96 -5.46 14.90
C TYR A 159 -1.87 -6.96 15.21
N LEU A 160 -0.65 -7.46 15.44
CA LEU A 160 -0.40 -8.85 15.79
C LEU A 160 -0.13 -9.06 17.28
N THR A 161 0.34 -8.04 17.99
CA THR A 161 0.68 -8.12 19.42
C THR A 161 -0.13 -7.12 20.22
N GLY A 162 -0.55 -7.51 21.42
CA GLY A 162 -1.30 -6.67 22.36
C GLY A 162 -0.45 -6.14 23.52
N LEU A 163 0.88 -6.09 23.35
CA LEU A 163 1.83 -5.88 24.44
C LEU A 163 1.96 -4.42 24.92
N GLY A 164 1.07 -3.51 24.49
CA GLY A 164 1.01 -2.15 25.06
C GLY A 164 1.64 -1.02 24.23
N GLY A 165 1.64 -1.12 22.91
CA GLY A 165 2.08 -0.02 22.02
C GLY A 165 1.08 1.13 21.89
N ALA A 166 1.55 2.28 21.39
CA ALA A 166 0.69 3.43 21.08
C ALA A 166 -0.37 3.08 20.01
N PRO A 167 -1.60 3.62 20.11
CA PRO A 167 -2.62 3.40 19.11
C PRO A 167 -2.28 4.12 17.79
N THR A 168 -2.71 3.58 16.65
CA THR A 168 -2.69 4.36 15.40
C THR A 168 -3.76 5.43 15.47
N LEU A 169 -3.33 6.67 15.25
CA LEU A 169 -4.21 7.83 15.13
C LEU A 169 -4.48 8.13 13.66
N VAL A 170 -5.76 8.17 13.28
CA VAL A 170 -6.20 8.57 11.93
C VAL A 170 -6.87 9.93 12.05
N LEU A 171 -6.31 10.94 11.40
CA LEU A 171 -6.84 12.30 11.40
C LEU A 171 -7.60 12.58 10.10
N PRO A 172 -8.72 13.33 10.13
CA PRO A 172 -9.49 13.67 8.94
C PRO A 172 -8.84 14.83 8.16
N VAL A 173 -7.57 14.68 7.80
CA VAL A 173 -6.76 15.69 7.11
C VAL A 173 -6.30 15.14 5.78
N ALA A 174 -6.66 15.81 4.69
CA ALA A 174 -6.24 15.45 3.34
C ALA A 174 -4.73 15.65 3.17
N SER A 175 -4.10 14.77 2.37
CA SER A 175 -2.72 14.97 1.96
C SER A 175 -2.58 16.28 1.17
N PRO A 176 -1.56 17.10 1.44
CA PRO A 176 -1.22 18.17 0.53
C PRO A 176 -0.82 17.58 -0.83
N VAL A 177 -1.22 18.27 -1.88
CA VAL A 177 -0.79 18.04 -3.27
C VAL A 177 0.66 18.46 -3.45
#